data_AF-A0A6H9GKW5-F1
#
_entry.id   AF-A0A6H9GKW5-F1
#
_cell.length_a   1.000
_cell.length_b   1.000
_cell.length_c   1.000
_cell.angle_alpha   90.00
_cell.angle_beta   90.00
_cell.angle_gamma   90.00
#
_symmetry.space_group_name_H-M   'P 1'
#
loop_
_entity.id
_entity.type
_entity.pdbx_description
1 polymer ?
#
loop_
_entity_poly.entity_id
_entity_poly.type
_entity_poly.pdbx_seq_one_letter_code
_entity_poly.pdbx_strand_id
1 'polypeptide(L)' 'MEKLIQLHIEKLPEGVYLATSDDLQGLVAQGKTLKETLEIARDVAHQLIEAKKQRNQIDNLKDIEDDFYYPLVV' A
#
# COMPACT_ATOMS: atom_id res chain seq x y z
N MET A 1 -0.83 13.60 7.18
CA MET A 1 0.17 12.81 7.91
C MET A 1 0.63 11.73 6.97
N GLU A 2 1.93 11.67 6.72
CA GLU A 2 2.53 10.64 5.90
C GLU A 2 2.80 9.42 6.79
N LYS A 3 2.53 8.22 6.26
CA LYS A 3 2.67 6.95 6.98
C LYS A 3 3.30 5.93 6.06
N LEU A 4 4.10 5.04 6.64
CA LEU A 4 4.78 3.97 5.90
C LEU A 4 3.94 2.69 6.00
N ILE A 5 3.64 2.12 4.84
CA ILE A 5 2.92 0.86 4.68
C ILE A 5 3.79 -0.06 3.83
N GLN A 6 4.08 -1.26 4.34
CA GLN A 6 4.79 -2.27 3.58
C GLN A 6 3.83 -3.00 2.65
N LEU A 7 4.11 -2.95 1.35
CA LEU A 7 3.37 -3.69 0.34
C LEU A 7 4.06 -5.03 0.08
N HIS A 8 3.27 -6.10 0.05
CA HIS A 8 3.65 -7.35 -0.57
C HIS A 8 3.18 -7.32 -2.03
N ILE A 9 4.13 -7.49 -2.96
CA ILE A 9 3.86 -7.47 -4.40
C ILE A 9 4.09 -8.86 -4.97
N GLU A 10 3.09 -9.41 -5.65
CA GLU A 10 3.15 -10.70 -6.31
C GLU A 10 2.74 -10.58 -7.77
N LYS A 11 3.45 -11.25 -8.69
CA LYS A 11 3.01 -11.40 -10.07
C LYS A 11 2.23 -12.70 -10.21
N LEU A 12 0.94 -12.60 -10.50
CA LEU A 12 0.05 -13.75 -10.60
C LEU A 12 0.21 -14.47 -11.95
N PRO A 13 -0.17 -15.77 -12.04
CA PRO A 13 -0.11 -16.55 -13.28
C PRO A 13 -0.86 -15.92 -14.47
N GLU A 14 -1.87 -15.10 -14.20
CA GLU A 14 -2.68 -14.37 -15.18
C GLU A 14 -1.93 -13.19 -15.82
N GLY A 15 -0.70 -12.92 -15.38
CA GLY A 15 0.17 -11.90 -15.98
C GLY A 15 0.02 -10.49 -15.39
N VAL A 16 -0.69 -10.37 -14.27
CA VAL A 16 -0.95 -9.12 -13.53
C VAL A 16 -0.17 -9.06 -12.22
N TYR A 17 0.01 -7.86 -11.67
CA TYR A 17 0.61 -7.66 -10.36
C TYR A 17 -0.47 -7.39 -9.31
N LEU A 18 -0.41 -8.14 -8.21
CA LEU A 18 -1.22 -7.97 -7.01
C LEU A 18 -0.39 -7.30 -5.91
N ALA A 19 -0.97 -6.29 -5.27
CA ALA A 19 -0.45 -5.64 -4.08
C ALA A 19 -1.39 -5.89 -2.91
N THR A 20 -0.84 -6.41 -1.82
CA THR A 20 -1.52 -6.54 -0.52
C THR A 20 -0.66 -5.96 0.59
N SER A 21 -1.22 -5.76 1.78
CA SER A 21 -0.47 -5.31 2.95
C SER A 21 -1.05 -5.85 4.24
N ASP A 22 -0.18 -6.37 5.10
CA ASP A 22 -0.54 -6.76 6.46
C ASP A 22 -0.64 -5.54 7.40
N ASP A 23 0.06 -4.44 7.09
CA ASP A 23 0.02 -3.20 7.86
C ASP A 23 -1.32 -2.48 7.72
N LEU A 24 -1.99 -2.62 6.56
CA LEU A 24 -3.28 -2.00 6.27
C LEU A 24 -4.31 -3.02 5.78
N GLN A 25 -5.06 -3.58 6.73
CA GLN A 25 -6.13 -4.53 6.44
C GLN A 25 -7.13 -3.98 5.41
N GLY A 26 -7.41 -4.79 4.39
CA GLY A 26 -8.32 -4.45 3.30
C GLY A 26 -7.61 -3.83 2.10
N LEU A 27 -6.31 -3.52 2.19
CA LEU A 27 -5.53 -3.09 1.04
C LEU A 27 -5.33 -4.27 0.09
N VAL A 28 -6.03 -4.19 -1.05
CA VAL A 28 -5.87 -5.09 -2.19
C VAL A 28 -5.92 -4.23 -3.45
N ALA A 29 -4.87 -4.29 -4.26
CA ALA A 29 -4.78 -3.54 -5.52
C ALA A 29 -4.16 -4.42 -6.60
N GLN A 30 -4.66 -4.29 -7.84
CA GLN A 30 -4.18 -5.10 -8.95
C GLN A 30 -4.06 -4.26 -10.22
N GLY A 31 -3.01 -4.51 -10.99
CA GLY A 31 -2.69 -3.78 -12.22
C GLY A 31 -1.94 -4.66 -13.21
N LYS A 32 -1.89 -4.25 -14.48
CA LYS A 32 -1.17 -4.96 -15.55
C LYS A 32 0.34 -4.74 -15.45
N THR A 33 0.75 -3.62 -14.86
CA THR A 33 2.16 -3.28 -14.64
C THR A 33 2.42 -2.99 -13.17
N LEU A 34 3.67 -3.14 -12.72
CA LEU A 34 4.05 -2.83 -11.35
C LEU A 34 3.75 -1.36 -11.00
N LYS A 35 4.06 -0.43 -11.92
CA LYS A 35 3.77 1.00 -11.73
C LYS A 35 2.28 1.26 -11.51
N GLU A 36 1.44 0.72 -12.37
CA GLU A 36 -0.02 0.83 -12.25
C GLU A 36 -0.52 0.24 -10.93
N THR A 37 -0.05 -0.94 -10.55
CA THR A 37 -0.40 -1.57 -9.27
C THR A 37 -0.03 -0.71 -8.07
N LEU A 38 1.15 -0.06 -8.09
CA LEU A 38 1.58 0.85 -7.01
C LEU A 38 0.72 2.13 -6.96
N GLU A 39 0.34 2.69 -8.11
CA GLU A 39 -0.56 3.84 -8.18
C GLU A 39 -1.94 3.50 -7.60
N ILE A 40 -2.51 2.35 -7.97
CA ILE A 40 -3.79 1.88 -7.43
C ILE A 40 -3.67 1.59 -5.93
N ALA A 41 -2.59 0.94 -5.48
CA ALA A 41 -2.37 0.63 -4.07
C ALA A 41 -2.33 1.89 -3.21
N ARG A 42 -1.70 2.97 -3.69
CA ARG A 42 -1.65 4.27 -3.01
C ARG A 42 -3.04 4.88 -2.86
N ASP A 43 -3.86 4.83 -3.90
CA ASP A 43 -5.22 5.39 -3.87
C ASP A 43 -6.13 4.59 -2.92
N VAL A 44 -6.03 3.26 -2.95
CA VAL A 44 -6.74 2.37 -2.02
C VAL A 44 -6.29 2.62 -0.57
N ALA A 45 -4.99 2.75 -0.32
CA ALA A 45 -4.45 3.03 1.01
C ALA A 45 -5.04 4.33 1.60
N HIS A 46 -5.09 5.41 0.81
CA HIS A 46 -5.71 6.65 1.23
C HIS A 46 -7.18 6.49 1.61
N GLN A 47 -7.98 5.82 0.77
CA GLN A 47 -9.40 5.61 1.05
C GLN A 47 -9.64 4.81 2.34
N LEU A 48 -8.83 3.78 2.57
CA LEU A 48 -8.93 2.95 3.78
C LEU A 48 -8.54 3.72 5.04
N ILE A 49 -7.44 4.47 5.00
CA ILE A 49 -6.98 5.29 6.13
C ILE A 49 -8.05 6.32 6.52
N GLU A 50 -8.62 7.02 5.53
CA GLU A 50 -9.65 8.02 5.79
C GLU A 50 -10.93 7.37 6.35
N ALA A 51 -11.35 6.22 5.82
CA ALA A 51 -12.50 5.49 6.35
C ALA A 51 -12.29 5.01 7.80
N LYS A 52 -11.07 4.59 8.16
CA LYS A 52 -10.73 4.15 9.52
C LYS A 52 -10.63 5.30 10.51
N LYS A 53 -10.05 6.44 10.11
CA LYS A 53 -10.05 7.68 10.91
C LYS A 53 -11.47 8.10 11.30
N GLN A 54 -12.42 8.07 10.36
CA GLN A 54 -13.82 8.40 10.64
C GLN A 54 -14.46 7.48 11.69
N ARG A 55 -13.96 6.25 11.84
CA ARG A 55 -14.44 5.25 12.81
C ARG A 55 -13.64 5.26 14.12
N ASN A 56 -12.73 6.21 14.33
CA ASN A 56 -11.75 6.22 15.42
C ASN A 56 -10.97 4.91 15.56
N GLN A 57 -10.79 4.19 14.45
CA GLN A 57 -9.91 3.03 14.39
C GLN A 57 -8.52 3.55 14.06
N ILE A 58 -7.70 3.71 15.09
CA ILE A 58 -6.32 4.15 14.94
C ILE A 58 -5.52 2.95 14.45
N ASP A 59 -5.06 3.00 13.21
CA ASP A 59 -4.06 2.04 12.73
C ASP A 59 -2.70 2.39 13.34
N ASN A 60 -1.99 1.39 13.85
CA ASN A 60 -0.58 1.50 14.25
C ASN A 60 0.31 1.48 12.99
N LEU A 61 0.11 2.43 12.08
CA LEU A 61 0.97 2.60 10.91
C LEU A 61 2.28 3.26 11.33
N LYS A 62 3.38 2.72 10.81
CA LYS A 62 4.72 3.23 11.04
C LYS A 62 4.84 4.66 10.54
N ASP A 63 5.51 5.49 11.31
CA ASP A 63 5.95 6.82 10.86
C ASP A 63 7.11 6.68 9.89
N ILE A 64 7.37 7.75 9.12
CA ILE A 64 8.54 7.82 8.25
C ILE A 64 9.77 8.08 9.12
N GLU A 65 10.79 7.26 8.95
CA GLU A 65 12.09 7.41 9.62
C GLU A 65 12.95 8.45 8.90
N ASP A 66 13.86 9.10 9.62
CA ASP A 66 14.77 10.10 9.03
C ASP A 66 15.80 9.49 8.05
N ASP A 67 16.08 8.20 8.18
CA ASP A 67 17.01 7.42 7.34
C ASP A 67 16.41 6.05 7.04
N PHE A 68 16.24 5.72 5.75
CA PHE A 68 15.73 4.43 5.30
C PHE A 68 16.14 4.09 3.86
N TYR A 69 16.23 2.80 3.55
CA TYR A 69 16.45 2.34 2.19
C TYR A 69 15.14 2.32 1.40
N TYR A 70 15.12 2.98 0.25
CA TYR A 70 13.97 3.00 -0.65
C TYR A 70 14.30 2.27 -1.97
N PRO A 71 13.71 1.09 -2.23
CA PRO A 71 13.90 0.41 -3.51
C PRO A 71 13.25 1.21 -4.64
N LEU A 72 14.05 1.59 -5.64
CA LEU A 72 13.58 2.26 -6.84
C LEU A 72 13.35 1.25 -7.96
N VAL A 73 12.16 1.29 -8.55
CA VAL A 73 11.81 0.53 -9.76
C VAL A 73 11.98 1.46 -10.97
N VAL A 74 12.82 1.07 -11.93
CA VAL A 74 13.12 1.79 -13.18
C VAL A 74 12.59 1.07 -14.41
#